data_AF-A0A1X0RLA0-F1
#
_entry.id   AF-A0A1X0RLA0-F1
#
_cell.length_a   1.000
_cell.length_b   1.000
_cell.length_c   1.000
_cell.angle_alpha   90.00
_cell.angle_beta   90.00
_cell.angle_gamma   90.00
#
_symmetry.space_group_name_H-M   'P 1'
#
loop_
_entity.id
_entity.type
_entity.pdbx_description
1 polymer ?
#
loop_
_entity_poly.entity_id
_entity_poly.type
_entity_poly.pdbx_seq_one_letter_code
_entity_poly.pdbx_strand_id
1 'polypeptide(L)'
;MKLATITFALLLAAGNFIFGSAEQTTFDLEPDFRTQKNILFSCSTGGSSHIVWVLSILEELQARGHHTIYYTREDHAKFIKGFPSIELNIGGPAMMTKEEYTTFFSKKLQDISPVDFFADVTKLLLNQSFDGNKYSLFATLP
;
A
#
# COMPACT_ATOMS: atom_id res chain seq x y z
N MET A 1 40.08 33.95 6.42
CA MET A 1 39.21 32.78 6.21
C MET A 1 39.22 31.84 7.42
N LYS A 2 38.60 32.18 8.56
CA LYS A 2 38.50 31.28 9.74
C LYS A 2 37.25 31.48 10.63
N LEU A 3 36.24 32.24 10.18
CA LEU A 3 35.02 32.51 10.96
C LEU A 3 33.77 31.77 10.43
N ALA A 4 33.73 31.44 9.13
CA ALA A 4 32.58 30.75 8.53
C ALA A 4 32.48 29.25 8.92
N THR A 5 33.59 28.64 9.35
CA THR A 5 33.62 27.20 9.66
C THR A 5 33.04 26.87 11.04
N ILE A 6 33.07 27.84 11.98
CA ILE A 6 32.59 27.62 13.36
C ILE A 6 31.05 27.64 13.40
N THR A 7 30.40 28.35 12.48
CA THR A 7 28.93 28.47 12.42
C THR A 7 28.25 27.17 11.97
N PHE A 8 28.92 26.37 11.12
CA PHE A 8 28.33 25.12 10.61
C PHE A 8 28.31 24.00 11.67
N ALA A 9 29.30 23.99 12.57
CA ALA A 9 29.37 23.01 13.65
C ALA A 9 28.31 23.23 14.76
N LEU A 10 27.94 24.49 15.02
CA LEU A 10 26.92 24.81 16.02
C LEU A 10 25.49 24.49 15.54
N LEU A 11 25.24 24.55 14.24
CA LEU A 11 23.93 24.25 13.66
C LEU A 11 23.60 22.74 13.69
N LEU A 12 24.61 21.88 13.65
CA LEU A 12 24.45 20.42 13.74
C LEU A 12 24.11 19.93 15.16
N ALA A 13 24.43 20.70 16.21
CA ALA A 13 24.19 20.30 17.60
C ALA A 13 22.74 20.58 18.08
N ALA A 14 21.98 21.45 17.39
CA ALA A 14 20.63 21.84 17.80
C ALA A 14 19.50 20.94 17.25
N GLY A 15 19.83 19.92 16.44
CA GLY A 15 18.85 19.02 15.83
C GLY A 15 18.31 17.91 16.75
N ASN A 16 18.87 17.72 17.95
CA ASN A 16 18.42 16.70 18.89
C ASN A 16 17.28 17.21 19.78
N PHE A 17 16.16 17.59 19.17
CA PHE A 17 14.87 17.58 19.87
C PHE A 17 14.46 16.12 20.03
N ILE A 18 14.88 15.48 21.13
CA ILE A 18 14.33 14.19 21.54
C ILE A 18 12.96 14.47 22.14
N PHE A 19 11.92 14.18 21.36
CA PHE A 19 10.56 14.04 21.84
C PHE A 19 10.52 12.99 22.94
N GLY A 20 9.94 13.36 24.09
CA GLY A 20 9.28 12.48 25.06
C GLY A 20 10.09 11.27 25.57
N SER A 21 10.25 11.18 26.88
CA SER A 21 10.53 9.90 27.54
C SER A 21 9.37 8.93 27.26
N ALA A 22 9.40 8.26 26.11
CA ALA A 22 8.67 7.02 25.92
C ALA A 22 9.40 6.01 26.79
N GLU A 23 8.75 5.55 27.86
CA GLU A 23 9.07 4.22 28.35
C GLU A 23 8.93 3.28 27.15
N GLN A 24 10.07 2.91 26.57
CA GLN A 24 10.18 1.80 25.66
C GLN A 24 9.79 0.57 26.47
N THR A 25 8.50 0.25 26.48
CA THR A 25 8.11 -1.15 26.45
C THR A 25 8.77 -1.70 25.20
N THR A 26 9.99 -2.22 25.35
CA THR A 26 10.64 -3.06 24.36
C THR A 26 9.68 -4.21 24.13
N PHE A 27 8.86 -4.07 23.11
CA PHE A 27 8.22 -5.19 22.45
C PHE A 27 9.41 -5.98 21.89
N ASP A 28 9.92 -6.92 22.70
CA ASP A 28 10.84 -7.94 22.22
C ASP A 28 10.03 -8.79 21.24
N LEU A 29 10.01 -8.32 19.99
CA LEU A 29 9.57 -9.12 18.86
C LEU A 29 10.61 -10.23 18.75
N GLU A 30 10.30 -11.37 19.35
CA GLU A 30 11.03 -12.61 19.12
C GLU A 30 11.22 -12.76 17.61
N PRO A 31 12.46 -12.90 17.13
CA PRO A 31 12.75 -12.98 15.71
C PRO A 31 12.17 -14.26 15.09
N ASP A 32 10.88 -14.21 14.72
CA ASP A 32 10.11 -15.33 14.19
C ASP A 32 10.23 -15.45 12.65
N PHE A 33 11.24 -14.82 12.04
CA PHE A 33 11.35 -14.67 10.59
C PHE A 33 11.45 -15.99 9.78
N ARG A 34 11.37 -17.14 10.43
CA ARG A 34 11.32 -18.49 9.84
C ARG A 34 10.04 -19.25 10.15
N THR A 35 9.08 -18.68 10.88
CA THR A 35 7.79 -19.30 11.14
C THR A 35 6.88 -19.13 9.92
N GLN A 36 6.10 -20.15 9.61
CA GLN A 36 5.06 -20.07 8.60
C GLN A 36 3.99 -19.07 9.02
N LYS A 37 3.56 -18.22 8.08
CA LYS A 37 2.60 -17.12 8.31
C LYS A 37 1.51 -17.15 7.26
N ASN A 38 0.34 -16.62 7.61
CA ASN A 38 -0.72 -16.28 6.66
C ASN A 38 -0.54 -14.82 6.26
N ILE A 39 -0.32 -14.56 4.97
CA ILE A 39 0.01 -13.23 4.45
C ILE A 39 -1.08 -12.83 3.47
N LEU A 40 -1.83 -11.79 3.82
CA LEU A 40 -2.83 -11.21 2.95
C LEU A 40 -2.31 -9.91 2.35
N PHE A 41 -2.34 -9.81 1.03
CA PHE A 41 -2.08 -8.57 0.30
C PHE A 41 -3.37 -8.07 -0.33
N SER A 42 -3.68 -6.79 -0.11
CA SER A 42 -4.79 -6.10 -0.76
C SER A 42 -4.31 -4.76 -1.29
N CYS A 43 -4.84 -4.38 -2.46
CA CYS A 43 -4.54 -3.11 -3.10
C CYS A 43 -5.81 -2.56 -3.75
N SER A 44 -6.28 -1.44 -3.20
CA SER A 44 -7.45 -0.70 -3.70
C SER A 44 -7.12 0.17 -4.91
N THR A 45 -5.88 0.63 -5.06
CA THR A 45 -5.45 1.45 -6.21
C THR A 45 -3.99 1.23 -6.53
N GLY A 46 -3.68 1.16 -7.82
CA GLY A 46 -2.31 1.01 -8.28
C GLY A 46 -2.25 0.61 -9.75
N GLY A 47 -1.12 0.89 -10.39
CA GLY A 47 -0.82 0.36 -11.71
C GLY A 47 -0.60 -1.15 -11.68
N SER A 48 -0.80 -1.80 -12.83
CA SER A 48 -0.53 -3.23 -13.00
C SER A 48 0.91 -3.61 -12.60
N SER A 49 1.88 -2.72 -12.81
CA SER A 49 3.28 -2.91 -12.45
C SER A 49 3.48 -3.14 -10.95
N HIS A 50 2.82 -2.34 -10.11
CA HIS A 50 2.91 -2.49 -8.65
C HIS A 50 2.31 -3.81 -8.18
N ILE A 51 1.13 -4.17 -8.72
CA ILE A 51 0.46 -5.42 -8.38
C ILE A 51 1.34 -6.62 -8.74
N VAL A 52 1.84 -6.69 -9.97
CA VAL A 52 2.68 -7.80 -10.45
C VAL A 52 3.97 -7.92 -9.63
N TRP A 53 4.59 -6.79 -9.28
CA TRP A 53 5.79 -6.80 -8.44
C TRP A 53 5.50 -7.40 -7.06
N VAL A 54 4.43 -7.01 -6.38
CA VAL A 54 4.10 -7.58 -5.07
C VAL A 54 3.73 -9.06 -5.17
N LEU A 55 3.00 -9.47 -6.22
CA LEU A 55 2.68 -10.88 -6.43
C LEU A 55 3.94 -11.75 -6.58
N SER A 56 5.01 -11.23 -7.21
CA SER A 56 6.29 -11.96 -7.28
C SER A 56 6.94 -12.19 -5.91
N ILE A 57 6.72 -11.26 -4.96
CA ILE A 57 7.21 -11.41 -3.59
C ILE A 57 6.37 -12.45 -2.84
N LEU A 58 5.05 -12.44 -3.03
CA LEU A 58 4.16 -13.43 -2.42
C LEU A 58 4.44 -14.85 -2.93
N GLU A 59 4.73 -15.03 -4.21
CA GLU A 59 5.12 -16.34 -4.75
C GLU A 59 6.41 -16.87 -4.10
N GLU A 60 7.41 -16.02 -3.91
CA GLU A 60 8.64 -16.37 -3.19
C GLU A 60 8.36 -16.72 -1.71
N LEU A 61 7.46 -15.98 -1.06
CA LEU A 61 7.04 -16.30 0.31
C LEU A 61 6.28 -17.63 0.39
N GLN A 62 5.43 -17.92 -0.59
CA GLN A 62 4.74 -19.20 -0.68
C GLN A 62 5.73 -20.35 -0.86
N ALA A 63 6.75 -20.17 -1.71
CA ALA A 63 7.83 -21.16 -1.90
C ALA A 63 8.63 -21.43 -0.61
N ARG A 64 8.67 -20.46 0.32
CA ARG A 64 9.29 -20.59 1.65
C ARG A 64 8.36 -21.20 2.70
N GLY A 65 7.16 -21.61 2.31
CA GLY A 65 6.18 -22.28 3.17
C GLY A 65 5.16 -21.34 3.80
N HIS A 66 5.13 -20.05 3.46
CA HIS A 66 4.03 -19.17 3.90
C HIS A 66 2.75 -19.46 3.11
N HIS A 67 1.61 -19.16 3.71
CA HIS A 67 0.35 -19.15 2.99
C HIS A 67 0.06 -17.72 2.53
N THR A 68 -0.08 -17.50 1.23
CA THR A 68 -0.28 -16.16 0.67
C THR A 68 -1.61 -16.01 -0.03
N ILE A 69 -2.26 -14.88 0.22
CA ILE A 69 -3.60 -14.55 -0.26
C ILE A 69 -3.55 -13.18 -0.94
N TYR A 70 -4.00 -13.13 -2.19
CA TYR A 70 -4.26 -11.90 -2.92
C TYR A 70 -5.74 -11.55 -2.84
N TYR A 71 -6.07 -10.58 -1.99
CA TYR A 71 -7.41 -10.04 -1.86
C TYR A 71 -7.58 -8.82 -2.76
N THR A 72 -8.49 -8.88 -3.73
CA THR A 72 -8.64 -7.79 -4.69
C THR A 72 -10.05 -7.67 -5.25
N ARG A 73 -10.27 -6.71 -6.14
CA ARG A 73 -11.51 -6.55 -6.90
C ARG A 73 -11.48 -7.36 -8.18
N GLU A 74 -12.66 -7.55 -8.76
CA GLU A 74 -12.83 -8.32 -10.00
C GLU A 74 -12.00 -7.78 -11.19
N ASP A 75 -11.87 -6.46 -11.35
CA ASP A 75 -11.10 -5.82 -12.42
C ASP A 75 -9.58 -6.07 -12.34
N HIS A 76 -9.09 -6.36 -11.13
CA HIS A 76 -7.67 -6.60 -10.83
C HIS A 76 -7.34 -8.09 -10.73
N ALA A 77 -8.34 -8.97 -10.62
CA ALA A 77 -8.16 -10.43 -10.54
C ALA A 77 -7.29 -11.00 -11.68
N LYS A 78 -7.35 -10.40 -12.86
CA LYS A 78 -6.56 -10.80 -14.04
C LYS A 78 -5.04 -10.83 -13.82
N PHE A 79 -4.53 -10.07 -12.85
CA PHE A 79 -3.09 -9.97 -12.61
C PHE A 79 -2.50 -11.21 -11.93
N ILE A 80 -3.32 -12.04 -11.29
CA ILE A 80 -2.85 -13.28 -10.62
C ILE A 80 -2.54 -14.41 -11.61
N LYS A 81 -2.90 -14.29 -12.89
CA LYS A 81 -2.73 -15.38 -13.88
C LYS A 81 -1.31 -15.94 -13.98
N GLY A 82 -0.29 -15.13 -13.66
CA GLY A 82 1.11 -15.55 -13.65
C GLY A 82 1.58 -16.23 -12.37
N PHE A 83 0.74 -16.29 -11.33
CA PHE A 83 1.11 -16.69 -9.96
C PHE A 83 0.11 -17.70 -9.39
N PRO A 84 0.01 -18.92 -9.97
CA PRO A 84 -1.05 -19.88 -9.63
C PRO A 84 -0.95 -20.46 -8.21
N SER A 85 0.17 -20.26 -7.54
CA SER A 85 0.40 -20.71 -6.16
C SER A 85 -0.32 -19.83 -5.13
N ILE A 86 -0.62 -18.58 -5.45
CA ILE A 86 -1.23 -17.60 -4.54
C ILE A 86 -2.75 -17.79 -4.52
N GLU A 87 -3.36 -17.78 -3.34
CA GLU A 87 -4.82 -17.83 -3.21
C GLU A 87 -5.45 -16.50 -3.68
N LEU A 88 -6.47 -16.55 -4.53
CA LEU A 88 -7.23 -15.36 -4.94
C LEU A 88 -8.52 -15.23 -4.14
N ASN A 89 -8.73 -14.08 -3.51
CA ASN A 89 -10.00 -13.72 -2.90
C ASN A 89 -10.56 -12.43 -3.52
N ILE A 90 -11.80 -12.50 -4.03
CA ILE A 90 -12.49 -11.34 -4.60
C ILE A 90 -13.30 -10.63 -3.51
N GLY A 91 -12.85 -9.44 -3.17
CA GLY A 91 -13.44 -8.58 -2.15
C GLY A 91 -14.58 -7.70 -2.64
N GLY A 92 -14.64 -7.39 -3.94
CA GLY A 92 -15.64 -6.45 -4.43
C GLY A 92 -15.70 -6.35 -5.96
N PRO A 93 -16.73 -5.66 -6.47
CA PRO A 93 -16.91 -5.44 -7.90
C PRO A 93 -15.81 -4.53 -8.46
N ALA A 94 -15.70 -4.47 -9.78
CA ALA A 94 -14.82 -3.52 -10.46
C ALA A 94 -15.12 -2.06 -10.04
N MET A 95 -14.08 -1.22 -9.96
CA MET A 95 -14.23 0.19 -9.56
C MET A 95 -14.87 1.04 -10.66
N MET A 96 -14.59 0.71 -11.92
CA MET A 96 -15.12 1.39 -13.10
C MET A 96 -15.43 0.36 -14.18
N THR A 97 -16.45 0.65 -14.97
CA THR A 97 -16.69 -0.02 -16.24
C THR A 97 -15.58 0.33 -17.24
N LYS A 98 -15.49 -0.44 -18.33
CA LYS A 98 -14.47 -0.20 -19.37
C LYS A 98 -14.70 1.16 -20.06
N GLU A 99 -15.95 1.57 -20.20
CA GLU A 99 -16.37 2.83 -20.80
C GLU A 99 -16.01 4.02 -19.90
N GLU A 100 -16.24 3.90 -18.59
CA GLU A 100 -15.84 4.91 -17.60
C GLU A 100 -14.32 5.03 -17.52
N TYR A 101 -13.60 3.91 -17.50
CA TYR A 101 -12.14 3.90 -17.51
C TYR A 101 -11.60 4.60 -18.77
N THR A 102 -12.12 4.23 -19.94
CA THR A 102 -11.71 4.86 -21.20
C THR A 102 -11.99 6.35 -21.17
N THR A 103 -13.17 6.77 -20.73
CA THR A 103 -13.55 8.19 -20.66
C THR A 103 -12.66 8.96 -19.68
N PHE A 104 -12.36 8.38 -18.51
CA PHE A 104 -11.52 8.98 -17.49
C PHE A 104 -10.08 9.16 -17.99
N PHE A 105 -9.48 8.10 -18.53
CA PHE A 105 -8.08 8.11 -18.99
C PHE A 105 -7.87 8.82 -20.33
N SER A 106 -8.85 8.84 -21.22
CA SER A 106 -8.72 9.48 -22.54
C SER A 106 -9.11 10.96 -22.55
N LYS A 107 -10.11 11.38 -21.77
CA LYS A 107 -10.65 12.76 -21.83
C LYS A 107 -10.32 13.56 -20.57
N LYS A 108 -10.54 13.00 -19.39
CA LYS A 108 -10.33 13.73 -18.14
C LYS A 108 -8.86 13.88 -17.77
N LEU A 109 -8.06 12.84 -17.97
CA LEU A 109 -6.64 12.85 -17.58
C LEU A 109 -5.76 13.81 -18.41
N GLN A 110 -6.19 14.20 -19.61
CA GLN A 110 -5.46 15.17 -20.44
C GLN A 110 -5.59 16.61 -19.92
N ASP A 111 -6.72 16.91 -19.26
CA ASP A 111 -7.10 18.28 -18.87
C ASP A 111 -7.10 18.49 -17.34
N ILE A 112 -6.95 17.42 -16.55
CA ILE A 112 -6.97 17.50 -15.09
C ILE A 112 -5.59 17.92 -14.55
N SER A 113 -5.58 18.87 -13.62
CA SER A 113 -4.35 19.21 -12.92
C SER A 113 -3.93 18.05 -11.99
N PRO A 114 -2.63 17.86 -11.70
CA PRO A 114 -2.19 16.82 -10.78
C PRO A 114 -2.87 16.89 -9.41
N VAL A 115 -3.13 18.11 -8.91
CA VAL A 115 -3.78 18.32 -7.61
C VAL A 115 -5.24 17.88 -7.64
N ASP A 116 -5.96 18.24 -8.70
CA ASP A 116 -7.36 17.84 -8.89
C ASP A 116 -7.48 16.32 -9.11
N PHE A 117 -6.52 15.72 -9.81
CA PHE A 117 -6.42 14.28 -9.96
C PHE A 117 -6.26 13.57 -8.60
N PHE A 118 -5.32 14.05 -7.77
CA PHE A 118 -5.14 13.50 -6.42
C PHE A 118 -6.39 13.68 -5.56
N ALA A 119 -7.06 14.83 -5.64
CA ALA A 119 -8.29 15.08 -4.90
C ALA A 119 -9.44 14.16 -5.34
N ASP A 120 -9.63 13.98 -6.65
CA ASP A 120 -10.68 13.11 -7.21
C ASP A 120 -10.42 11.63 -6.88
N VAL A 121 -9.18 11.15 -7.02
CA VAL A 121 -8.79 9.79 -6.64
C VAL A 121 -9.00 9.58 -5.13
N THR A 122 -8.58 10.53 -4.30
CA THR A 122 -8.74 10.43 -2.85
C THR A 122 -10.21 10.40 -2.45
N LYS A 123 -11.06 11.24 -3.05
CA LYS A 123 -12.52 11.21 -2.83
C LYS A 123 -13.14 9.89 -3.26
N LEU A 124 -12.76 9.36 -4.42
CA LEU A 124 -13.26 8.07 -4.90
C LEU A 124 -12.92 6.95 -3.90
N LEU A 125 -11.68 6.95 -3.38
CA LEU A 125 -11.22 5.93 -2.45
C LEU A 125 -11.83 6.06 -1.06
N LEU A 126 -11.91 7.28 -0.53
CA LEU A 126 -12.51 7.52 0.78
C LEU A 126 -14.01 7.28 0.74
N ASN A 127 -14.73 7.74 -0.28
CA ASN A 127 -16.18 7.53 -0.36
C ASN A 127 -16.54 6.04 -0.45
N GLN A 128 -15.73 5.21 -1.12
CA GLN A 128 -15.95 3.76 -1.13
C GLN A 128 -15.47 3.06 0.15
N SER A 129 -14.58 3.68 0.92
CA SER A 129 -14.18 3.20 2.26
C SER A 129 -15.19 3.55 3.35
N PHE A 130 -16.06 4.54 3.13
CA PHE A 130 -17.04 5.05 4.10
C PHE A 130 -18.50 4.83 3.69
N ASP A 131 -18.78 4.21 2.53
CA ASP A 131 -20.13 3.77 2.20
C ASP A 131 -20.51 2.64 3.17
N GLY A 132 -21.22 3.04 4.22
CA GLY A 132 -21.33 2.41 5.55
C GLY A 132 -22.08 1.09 5.59
N ASN A 133 -21.91 0.24 4.58
CA ASN A 133 -22.55 -1.07 4.54
C ASN A 133 -21.72 -2.21 3.95
N LYS A 134 -20.48 -2.03 3.45
CA LYS A 134 -19.77 -3.19 2.85
C LYS A 134 -18.28 -3.44 3.09
N TYR A 135 -17.44 -2.52 3.55
CA TYR A 135 -16.00 -2.86 3.63
C TYR A 135 -15.34 -2.32 4.89
N SER A 136 -15.18 -3.21 5.87
CA SER A 136 -14.40 -3.00 7.09
C SER A 136 -12.92 -2.92 6.75
N LEU A 137 -12.31 -1.82 7.20
CA LEU A 137 -10.88 -1.69 7.46
C LEU A 137 -10.46 -2.84 8.40
N PHE A 138 -9.83 -3.89 7.86
CA PHE A 138 -9.18 -4.89 8.69
C PHE A 138 -7.78 -4.41 9.06
N ALA A 139 -7.73 -3.72 10.20
CA ALA A 139 -6.57 -3.77 11.06
C ALA A 139 -6.28 -5.24 11.40
N THR A 140 -5.03 -5.65 11.22
CA THR A 140 -4.32 -6.74 11.91
C THR A 140 -5.17 -7.92 12.41
N LEU A 141 -5.06 -9.06 11.72
CA LEU A 141 -5.23 -10.37 12.36
C LEU A 141 -3.96 -10.70 13.16
N PRO A 142 -4.10 -11.48 14.26
CA PRO A 142 -3.49 -11.28 15.57
C PRO A 142 -1.96 -11.22 15.63
#